data_AF-A0A383VW19-F1
#
_entry.id   AF-A0A383VW19-F1
#
_cell.length_a   1.000
_cell.length_b   1.000
_cell.length_c   1.000
_cell.angle_alpha   90.00
_cell.angle_beta   90.00
_cell.angle_gamma   90.00
#
_symmetry.space_group_name_H-M   'P 1'
#
loop_
_entity.id
_entity.type
_entity.pdbx_description
1 polymer ?
#
loop_
_entity_poly.entity_id
_entity_poly.type
_entity_poly.pdbx_seq_one_letter_code
_entity_poly.pdbx_strand_id
1 'polypeptide(L)'
;MGEGGSEQQQQQQQQQQQDKQSEQEPAACAVASEACCTSDAELEDAGEDAEDILSSDEEYNHKNFGIFQALPVEGEPDWSLDEPDSAEEYLRRVRYEASRCPRVVRAELPATAAAAGGHVAARSGRQVLPDVAPIADAPDWAKPNRSWVLQFVADFQALRQQLQEACLAGGYPVVQVPHVNDAEAWDRACFGHAAQAEVRGVPAAAGAEMTQLTPGICSKIMALEQPEVISLFLRHSQQLEEHCPDSLPLLRAQWLFALAARLEKPCHPEVAAALRAVLRHCCKLRGVVSQAGDPLLPRLNVLIVMAGAYFAQDEELCTFVDSVDLI
;
A
#
# COMPACT_ATOMS: atom_id res chain seq x y z
N MET A 1 -64.29 32.85 -37.44
CA MET A 1 -64.58 32.69 -36.01
C MET A 1 -64.55 31.19 -35.73
N GLY A 2 -63.53 30.53 -35.21
CA GLY A 2 -62.29 31.00 -34.59
C GLY A 2 -61.83 30.12 -33.41
N GLU A 3 -62.59 29.09 -33.01
CA GLU A 3 -62.36 28.34 -31.75
C GLU A 3 -62.24 26.81 -31.90
N GLY A 4 -62.07 26.27 -33.11
CA GLY A 4 -62.02 24.80 -33.32
C GLY A 4 -60.64 24.13 -33.27
N GLY A 5 -59.55 24.90 -33.15
CA GLY A 5 -58.17 24.38 -33.28
C GLY A 5 -57.51 23.95 -31.97
N SER A 6 -57.95 24.48 -30.83
CA SER A 6 -57.32 24.30 -29.52
C SER A 6 -57.74 22.99 -28.82
N GLU A 7 -58.97 22.51 -29.04
CA GLU A 7 -59.45 21.27 -28.42
C GLU A 7 -58.87 20.00 -29.07
N GLN A 8 -58.64 20.02 -30.39
CA GLN A 8 -58.00 18.89 -31.08
C GLN A 8 -56.52 18.72 -30.67
N GLN A 9 -55.83 19.81 -30.33
CA GLN A 9 -54.44 19.76 -29.93
C GLN A 9 -54.26 19.31 -28.47
N GLN A 10 -55.25 19.57 -27.60
CA GLN A 10 -55.29 19.02 -26.24
C GLN A 10 -55.66 17.54 -26.19
N GLN A 11 -56.57 17.07 -27.05
CA GLN A 11 -56.91 15.64 -27.12
C GLN A 11 -55.74 14.79 -27.62
N GLN A 12 -54.92 15.31 -28.56
CA GLN A 12 -53.72 14.60 -29.02
C GLN A 12 -52.62 14.49 -27.96
N GLN A 13 -52.49 15.48 -27.07
CA GLN A 13 -51.51 15.42 -25.97
C GLN A 13 -51.95 14.50 -24.83
N GLN A 14 -53.26 14.36 -24.56
CA GLN A 14 -53.75 13.40 -23.57
C GLN A 14 -53.64 11.95 -24.04
N GLN A 15 -53.84 11.68 -25.34
CA GLN A 15 -53.69 10.32 -25.89
C GLN A 15 -52.24 9.84 -25.82
N GLN A 16 -51.25 10.72 -26.07
CA GLN A 16 -49.83 10.38 -25.97
C GLN A 16 -49.31 10.19 -24.53
N GLN A 17 -50.01 10.73 -23.53
CA GLN A 17 -49.68 10.50 -22.12
C GLN A 17 -50.27 9.18 -21.60
N GLN A 18 -51.39 8.71 -22.16
CA GLN A 18 -51.96 7.41 -21.79
C GLN A 18 -51.16 6.22 -22.37
N ASP A 19 -50.64 6.33 -23.60
CA ASP A 19 -49.80 5.27 -24.18
C ASP A 19 -48.44 5.11 -23.49
N LYS A 20 -47.97 6.14 -22.76
CA LYS A 20 -46.70 6.09 -22.00
C LYS A 20 -46.83 5.52 -20.59
N GLN A 21 -48.03 5.31 -20.07
CA GLN A 21 -48.27 4.74 -18.73
C GLN A 21 -48.74 3.27 -18.75
N SER A 22 -48.91 2.65 -19.92
CA SER A 22 -49.33 1.25 -20.04
C SER A 22 -48.20 0.23 -20.29
N GLU A 23 -46.94 0.66 -20.36
CA GLU A 23 -45.78 -0.25 -20.38
C GLU A 23 -45.15 -0.37 -18.99
N GLN A 24 -45.91 -0.87 -18.01
CA GLN A 24 -45.32 -1.52 -16.83
C GLN A 24 -46.28 -2.54 -16.21
N GLU A 25 -45.86 -3.80 -16.33
CA GLU A 25 -46.28 -5.03 -15.60
C GLU A 25 -47.62 -5.70 -15.96
N PRO A 26 -47.82 -7.02 -15.68
CA PRO A 26 -46.94 -8.03 -15.05
C PRO A 26 -46.87 -9.38 -15.81
N ALA A 27 -45.91 -10.26 -15.47
CA ALA A 27 -46.12 -11.71 -15.57
C ALA A 27 -45.11 -12.51 -14.73
N ALA A 28 -45.63 -13.12 -13.66
CA ALA A 28 -44.96 -14.17 -12.92
C ALA A 28 -45.08 -15.53 -13.64
N CYS A 29 -44.12 -16.39 -13.30
CA CYS A 29 -44.15 -17.86 -13.33
C CYS A 29 -43.58 -18.58 -14.56
N ALA A 30 -42.53 -19.35 -14.26
CA ALA A 30 -42.38 -20.79 -14.54
C ALA A 30 -41.18 -21.21 -15.43
N VAL A 31 -40.38 -22.09 -14.84
CA VAL A 31 -39.53 -23.17 -15.41
C VAL A 31 -38.34 -22.80 -16.31
N ALA A 32 -37.12 -23.09 -15.84
CA ALA A 32 -36.38 -24.28 -16.27
C ALA A 32 -35.00 -24.30 -15.61
N SER A 33 -34.80 -25.29 -14.75
CA SER A 33 -33.52 -25.74 -14.23
C SER A 33 -32.95 -26.75 -15.21
N GLU A 34 -31.72 -26.56 -15.70
CA GLU A 34 -30.82 -27.53 -16.36
C GLU A 34 -29.59 -26.73 -16.85
N ALA A 35 -28.32 -27.12 -16.71
CA ALA A 35 -27.71 -28.24 -16.02
C ALA A 35 -26.26 -27.83 -15.75
N CYS A 36 -25.82 -28.07 -14.51
CA CYS A 36 -24.44 -28.08 -14.07
C CYS A 36 -23.77 -29.32 -14.67
N CYS A 37 -22.60 -29.14 -15.29
CA CYS A 37 -21.79 -30.25 -15.74
C CYS A 37 -21.05 -30.89 -14.56
N THR A 38 -21.45 -32.13 -14.31
CA THR A 38 -20.68 -33.29 -13.82
C THR A 38 -20.28 -33.31 -12.34
N SER A 39 -21.17 -33.91 -11.54
CA SER A 39 -20.76 -34.80 -10.46
C SER A 39 -21.57 -36.09 -10.60
N ASP A 40 -20.89 -37.18 -10.97
CA ASP A 40 -21.38 -38.53 -10.76
C ASP A 40 -20.70 -39.06 -9.49
N ALA A 41 -21.50 -39.55 -8.58
CA ALA A 41 -21.09 -40.11 -7.31
C ALA A 41 -21.58 -41.56 -7.27
N GLU A 42 -20.64 -42.49 -7.17
CA GLU A 42 -20.90 -43.78 -6.54
C GLU A 42 -20.00 -43.91 -5.30
N LEU A 43 -20.69 -44.30 -4.23
CA LEU A 43 -20.32 -44.38 -2.82
C LEU A 43 -19.30 -45.50 -2.53
N GLU A 44 -18.47 -45.29 -1.50
CA GLU A 44 -18.12 -46.24 -0.41
C GLU A 44 -17.08 -45.54 0.49
N ASP A 45 -17.50 -45.03 1.65
CA ASP A 45 -17.35 -45.67 2.98
C ASP A 45 -15.93 -45.57 3.57
N ALA A 46 -15.76 -44.68 4.54
CA ALA A 46 -15.00 -44.86 5.78
C ALA A 46 -14.93 -43.50 6.49
N GLY A 47 -15.73 -43.35 7.55
CA GLY A 47 -15.57 -42.24 8.48
C GLY A 47 -14.28 -42.41 9.27
N GLU A 48 -13.47 -41.36 9.33
CA GLU A 48 -12.54 -41.15 10.42
C GLU A 48 -12.65 -39.69 10.85
N ASP A 49 -13.08 -39.54 12.10
CA ASP A 49 -13.28 -38.31 12.81
C ASP A 49 -12.03 -37.44 12.73
N ALA A 50 -12.19 -36.20 12.25
CA ALA A 50 -11.24 -35.14 12.48
C ALA A 50 -11.34 -34.77 13.97
N GLU A 51 -10.75 -35.61 14.82
CA GLU A 51 -10.57 -35.26 16.21
C GLU A 51 -9.70 -34.00 16.30
N ASP A 52 -10.27 -32.99 16.94
CA ASP A 52 -9.56 -31.87 17.52
C ASP A 52 -8.40 -32.38 18.37
N ILE A 53 -7.20 -32.47 17.79
CA ILE A 53 -5.97 -32.68 18.55
C ILE A 53 -5.63 -31.37 19.25
N LEU A 54 -6.34 -31.10 20.34
CA LEU A 54 -5.83 -30.31 21.47
C LEU A 54 -4.80 -31.18 22.21
N SER A 55 -3.65 -31.44 21.58
CA SER A 55 -2.51 -32.07 22.24
C SER A 55 -1.65 -31.00 22.91
N SER A 56 -2.02 -30.70 24.16
CA SER A 56 -1.13 -30.42 25.29
C SER A 56 0.29 -29.91 24.94
N ASP A 57 0.46 -28.59 25.05
CA ASP A 57 1.68 -27.79 24.90
C ASP A 57 2.84 -28.11 25.89
N GLU A 58 3.18 -29.38 26.12
CA GLU A 58 4.30 -29.76 27.02
C GLU A 58 5.25 -30.85 26.49
N GLU A 59 5.26 -31.15 25.19
CA GLU A 59 6.20 -32.16 24.64
C GLU A 59 7.01 -31.71 23.39
N TYR A 60 7.33 -30.41 23.27
CA TYR A 60 8.41 -29.99 22.37
C TYR A 60 9.78 -30.17 23.06
N ASN A 61 10.25 -31.42 23.06
CA ASN A 61 11.45 -31.84 23.78
C ASN A 61 12.76 -31.35 23.08
N HIS A 62 13.08 -30.05 23.21
CA HIS A 62 14.33 -29.42 22.75
C HIS A 62 15.57 -29.74 23.62
N LYS A 63 15.60 -30.83 24.39
CA LYS A 63 16.25 -30.80 25.72
C LYS A 63 17.74 -31.10 25.86
N ASN A 64 18.55 -31.20 24.80
CA ASN A 64 19.99 -31.46 25.02
C ASN A 64 20.96 -30.41 24.47
N PHE A 65 20.68 -29.75 23.33
CA PHE A 65 21.65 -28.82 22.72
C PHE A 65 21.02 -27.61 22.00
N GLY A 66 19.73 -27.34 22.20
CA GLY A 66 19.05 -26.21 21.53
C GLY A 66 18.81 -26.39 20.03
N ILE A 67 18.97 -27.61 19.52
CA ILE A 67 18.66 -28.03 18.15
C ILE A 67 17.89 -29.35 18.16
N PHE A 68 17.06 -29.56 17.14
CA PHE A 68 16.38 -30.83 16.93
C PHE A 68 17.39 -31.95 16.69
N GLN A 69 17.19 -33.08 17.35
CA GLN A 69 18.01 -34.27 17.18
C GLN A 69 17.55 -35.01 15.93
N ALA A 70 18.42 -35.14 14.94
CA ALA A 70 18.12 -35.88 13.70
C ALA A 70 18.17 -37.41 13.87
N LEU A 71 18.89 -37.89 14.90
CA LEU A 71 19.08 -39.32 15.16
C LEU A 71 18.49 -39.68 16.53
N PRO A 72 17.60 -40.69 16.61
CA PRO A 72 17.06 -41.19 17.86
C PRO A 72 18.15 -41.98 18.58
N VAL A 73 18.53 -41.53 19.77
CA VAL A 73 19.52 -42.22 20.59
C VAL A 73 19.05 -42.04 22.04
N GLU A 74 18.91 -43.14 22.77
CA GLU A 74 18.47 -43.13 24.17
C GLU A 74 19.49 -43.85 25.05
N GLY A 75 19.58 -43.46 26.31
CA GLY A 75 20.41 -44.11 27.33
C GLY A 75 21.80 -43.50 27.56
N GLU A 76 22.48 -44.02 28.58
CA GLU A 76 23.86 -43.65 28.96
C GLU A 76 24.90 -44.50 28.22
N PRO A 77 26.14 -44.00 28.04
CA PRO A 77 27.19 -44.78 27.40
C PRO A 77 27.65 -45.97 28.25
N ASP A 78 27.95 -47.09 27.60
CA ASP A 78 28.60 -48.26 28.20
C ASP A 78 30.13 -48.12 28.14
N TRP A 79 30.74 -47.93 29.32
CA TRP A 79 32.18 -47.79 29.48
C TRP A 79 32.92 -49.12 29.69
N SER A 80 32.22 -50.25 29.68
CA SER A 80 32.86 -51.58 29.76
C SER A 80 33.54 -51.98 28.45
N LEU A 81 33.12 -51.37 27.33
CA LEU A 81 33.72 -51.53 26.02
C LEU A 81 34.82 -50.48 25.80
N ASP A 82 36.01 -50.90 25.40
CA ASP A 82 37.10 -49.97 25.07
C ASP A 82 36.72 -49.07 23.87
N GLU A 83 36.14 -49.65 22.82
CA GLU A 83 35.69 -48.96 21.61
C GLU A 83 34.18 -49.12 21.42
N PRO A 84 33.48 -48.09 20.87
CA PRO A 84 32.07 -48.22 20.56
C PRO A 84 31.89 -49.22 19.41
N ASP A 85 31.13 -50.27 19.65
CA ASP A 85 30.82 -51.34 18.70
C ASP A 85 29.61 -51.04 17.80
N SER A 86 28.85 -49.98 18.12
CA SER A 86 27.67 -49.50 17.38
C SER A 86 27.68 -47.98 17.22
N ALA A 87 27.04 -47.51 16.13
CA ALA A 87 26.82 -46.08 15.88
C ALA A 87 25.98 -45.41 16.98
N GLU A 88 25.02 -46.12 17.56
CA GLU A 88 24.19 -45.62 18.66
C GLU A 88 25.03 -45.41 19.93
N GLU A 89 25.91 -46.36 20.24
CA GLU A 89 26.81 -46.30 21.39
C GLU A 89 27.84 -45.16 21.25
N TYR A 90 28.37 -44.99 20.04
CA TYR A 90 29.19 -43.83 19.70
C TYR A 90 28.44 -42.51 19.97
N LEU A 91 27.18 -42.40 19.53
CA LEU A 91 26.39 -41.18 19.75
C LEU A 91 26.04 -40.96 21.22
N ARG A 92 25.85 -42.02 22.03
CA ARG A 92 25.72 -41.87 23.49
C ARG A 92 26.98 -41.26 24.08
N ARG A 93 28.17 -41.79 23.75
CA ARG A 93 29.47 -41.26 24.20
C ARG A 93 29.67 -39.80 23.79
N VAL A 94 29.34 -39.45 22.55
CA VAL A 94 29.40 -38.07 22.05
C VAL A 94 28.45 -37.14 22.81
N ARG A 95 27.20 -37.56 23.07
CA ARG A 95 26.24 -36.76 23.86
C ARG A 95 26.73 -36.54 25.29
N TYR A 96 27.30 -37.57 25.90
CA TYR A 96 27.92 -37.49 27.22
C TYR A 96 29.13 -36.54 27.24
N GLU A 97 30.05 -36.65 26.29
CA GLU A 97 31.20 -35.74 26.16
C GLU A 97 30.74 -34.29 25.93
N ALA A 98 29.81 -34.07 25.00
CA ALA A 98 29.29 -32.75 24.67
C ALA A 98 28.57 -32.09 25.86
N SER A 99 27.90 -32.86 26.72
CA SER A 99 27.27 -32.33 27.96
C SER A 99 28.27 -31.77 28.97
N ARG A 100 29.54 -32.18 28.88
CA ARG A 100 30.64 -31.74 29.75
C ARG A 100 31.40 -30.56 29.15
N CYS A 101 31.24 -30.30 27.86
CA CYS A 101 31.78 -29.13 27.21
C CYS A 101 30.96 -27.88 27.60
N PRO A 102 31.61 -26.72 27.82
CA PRO A 102 30.89 -25.47 28.03
C PRO A 102 30.02 -25.14 26.81
N ARG A 103 28.74 -24.85 27.03
CA ARG A 103 27.77 -24.56 25.96
C ARG A 103 28.16 -23.36 25.10
N VAL A 104 28.85 -22.38 25.69
CA VAL A 104 29.36 -21.20 25.00
C VAL A 104 30.80 -20.97 25.46
N VAL A 105 31.71 -20.84 24.49
CA VAL A 105 33.10 -20.47 24.73
C VAL A 105 33.39 -19.19 23.97
N ARG A 106 33.99 -18.21 24.64
CA ARG A 106 34.45 -16.96 24.02
C ARG A 106 35.96 -16.98 23.92
N ALA A 107 36.47 -16.88 22.70
CA ALA A 107 37.90 -16.66 22.47
C ALA A 107 38.17 -15.16 22.36
N GLU A 108 39.08 -14.63 23.17
CA GLU A 108 39.59 -13.28 22.99
C GLU A 108 40.63 -13.28 21.87
N LEU A 109 40.34 -12.53 20.80
CA LEU A 109 41.26 -12.39 19.67
C LEU A 109 42.28 -11.28 19.99
N PRO A 110 43.59 -11.53 19.80
CA PRO A 110 44.61 -10.51 20.03
C PRO A 110 44.42 -9.35 19.05
N ALA A 111 44.66 -8.12 19.52
CA ALA A 111 44.46 -6.89 18.73
C ALA A 111 45.25 -6.88 17.40
N THR A 112 46.35 -7.63 17.31
CA THR A 112 47.16 -7.80 16.11
C THR A 112 46.45 -8.58 15.00
N ALA A 113 45.52 -9.50 15.34
CA ALA A 113 44.70 -10.22 14.37
C ALA A 113 43.59 -9.33 13.76
N ALA A 114 43.16 -8.28 14.48
CA ALA A 114 42.25 -7.28 13.96
C ALA A 114 42.95 -6.26 13.03
N ALA A 115 44.23 -5.97 13.28
CA ALA A 115 45.04 -5.04 12.48
C ALA A 115 45.66 -5.68 11.23
N ALA A 116 46.04 -6.97 11.29
CA ALA A 116 46.54 -7.72 10.16
C ALA A 116 45.36 -8.15 9.26
N GLY A 117 44.96 -7.26 8.36
CA GLY A 117 43.83 -7.32 7.42
C GLY A 117 43.58 -8.62 6.63
N GLY A 118 43.36 -9.75 7.30
CA GLY A 118 42.81 -10.97 6.74
C GLY A 118 41.30 -10.96 6.88
N HIS A 119 40.59 -10.53 5.83
CA HIS A 119 39.13 -10.63 5.63
C HIS A 119 38.17 -9.97 6.67
N VAL A 120 38.61 -9.63 7.89
CA VAL A 120 37.74 -9.10 8.97
C VAL A 120 37.80 -7.57 9.05
N ALA A 121 38.98 -6.96 8.96
CA ALA A 121 39.13 -5.50 8.96
C ALA A 121 38.47 -4.82 7.75
N ALA A 122 38.39 -5.53 6.61
CA ALA A 122 37.79 -5.01 5.37
C ALA A 122 36.25 -4.91 5.41
N ARG A 123 35.58 -5.51 6.40
CA ARG A 123 34.10 -5.49 6.50
C ARG A 123 33.57 -4.43 7.45
N SER A 124 34.42 -3.85 8.31
CA SER A 124 33.99 -2.88 9.34
C SER A 124 33.65 -1.48 8.79
N GLY A 125 33.67 -1.28 7.48
CA GLY A 125 33.34 0.02 6.86
C GLY A 125 32.59 -0.08 5.55
N ARG A 126 32.11 -1.27 5.15
CA ARG A 126 31.32 -1.37 3.93
C ARG A 126 29.91 -0.88 4.24
N GLN A 127 29.66 0.39 3.99
CA GLN A 127 28.34 1.00 4.05
C GLN A 127 27.36 0.12 3.24
N VAL A 128 26.49 -0.61 3.95
CA VAL A 128 25.52 -1.54 3.36
C VAL A 128 24.27 -0.79 2.89
N LEU A 129 23.98 0.35 3.52
CA LEU A 129 22.81 1.17 3.23
C LEU A 129 23.21 2.40 2.41
N PRO A 130 22.41 2.80 1.40
CA PRO A 130 22.64 4.05 0.70
C PRO A 130 22.62 5.22 1.69
N ASP A 131 23.44 6.23 1.43
CA ASP A 131 23.45 7.47 2.20
C ASP A 131 22.18 8.26 1.88
N VAL A 132 21.16 8.13 2.74
CA VAL A 132 19.89 8.83 2.62
C VAL A 132 20.02 10.15 3.36
N ALA A 133 19.94 11.26 2.62
CA ALA A 133 19.97 12.59 3.20
C ALA A 133 18.88 12.75 4.29
N PRO A 134 19.19 13.42 5.41
CA PRO A 134 18.20 13.70 6.45
C PRO A 134 17.07 14.57 5.90
N ILE A 135 15.90 14.49 6.53
CA ILE A 135 14.76 15.35 6.20
C ILE A 135 15.19 16.80 6.46
N ALA A 136 15.09 17.65 5.43
CA ALA A 136 15.49 19.06 5.53
C ALA A 136 14.58 19.80 6.53
N ASP A 137 15.20 20.54 7.45
CA ASP A 137 14.47 21.40 8.37
C ASP A 137 13.94 22.65 7.66
N ALA A 138 12.92 23.27 8.24
CA ALA A 138 12.27 24.46 7.72
C ALA A 138 11.97 25.42 8.87
N PRO A 139 11.94 26.74 8.62
CA PRO A 139 11.56 27.70 9.64
C PRO A 139 10.11 27.48 10.10
N ASP A 140 9.81 27.79 11.36
CA ASP A 140 8.51 27.49 11.98
C ASP A 140 7.32 28.08 11.22
N TRP A 141 7.49 29.25 10.59
CA TRP A 141 6.44 29.88 9.79
C TRP A 141 6.05 29.09 8.54
N ALA A 142 6.93 28.22 8.03
CA ALA A 142 6.67 27.38 6.87
C ALA A 142 6.03 26.04 7.26
N LYS A 143 6.17 25.61 8.51
CA LYS A 143 5.61 24.35 9.01
C LYS A 143 4.09 24.48 9.23
N PRO A 144 3.29 23.45 8.89
CA PRO A 144 1.87 23.46 9.19
C PRO A 144 1.66 23.37 10.70
N ASN A 145 0.67 24.10 11.22
CA ASN A 145 0.33 24.01 12.64
C ASN A 145 -0.46 22.72 12.95
N ARG A 146 -0.39 22.26 14.21
CA ARG A 146 -1.01 20.99 14.65
C ARG A 146 -2.51 20.92 14.38
N SER A 147 -3.27 22.00 14.62
CA SER A 147 -4.72 22.02 14.38
C SER A 147 -5.07 21.81 12.91
N TRP A 148 -4.30 22.40 12.00
CA TRP A 148 -4.48 22.21 10.56
C TRP A 148 -4.10 20.79 10.14
N VAL A 149 -3.01 20.23 10.70
CA VAL A 149 -2.61 18.84 10.46
C VAL A 149 -3.75 17.88 10.81
N LEU A 150 -4.33 18.02 11.99
CA LEU A 150 -5.45 17.21 12.46
C LEU A 150 -6.68 17.32 11.55
N GLN A 151 -7.06 18.55 11.18
CA GLN A 151 -8.20 18.78 10.29
C GLN A 151 -7.96 18.16 8.91
N PHE A 152 -6.78 18.39 8.32
CA PHE A 152 -6.42 17.83 7.02
C PHE A 152 -6.45 16.30 7.03
N VAL A 153 -5.93 15.67 8.10
CA VAL A 153 -5.92 14.21 8.23
C VAL A 153 -7.35 13.66 8.29
N ALA A 154 -8.24 14.31 9.05
CA ALA A 154 -9.65 13.94 9.11
C ALA A 154 -10.35 14.09 7.74
N ASP A 155 -10.12 15.21 7.05
CA ASP A 155 -10.68 15.47 5.72
C ASP A 155 -10.16 14.45 4.69
N PHE A 156 -8.88 14.10 4.76
CA PHE A 156 -8.27 13.12 3.88
C PHE A 156 -8.82 11.71 4.13
N GLN A 157 -9.04 11.33 5.39
CA GLN A 157 -9.68 10.07 5.74
C GLN A 157 -11.13 10.00 5.24
N ALA A 158 -11.90 11.07 5.41
CA ALA A 158 -13.26 11.16 4.88
C ALA A 158 -13.29 11.03 3.35
N LEU A 159 -12.36 11.69 2.65
CA LEU A 159 -12.21 11.56 1.19
C LEU A 159 -11.93 10.11 0.79
N ARG A 160 -11.05 9.41 1.51
CA ARG A 160 -10.72 8.01 1.23
C ARG A 160 -11.92 7.09 1.41
N GLN A 161 -12.68 7.27 2.49
CA GLN A 161 -13.92 6.53 2.74
C GLN A 161 -14.93 6.76 1.61
N GLN A 162 -15.13 8.02 1.21
CA GLN A 162 -16.00 8.36 0.09
C GLN A 162 -15.57 7.67 -1.21
N LEU A 163 -14.27 7.68 -1.53
CA LEU A 163 -13.74 7.01 -2.74
C LEU A 163 -13.89 5.48 -2.66
N GLN A 164 -13.78 4.89 -1.48
CA GLN A 164 -13.96 3.45 -1.29
C GLN A 164 -15.42 3.06 -1.46
N GLU A 165 -16.35 3.76 -0.81
CA GLU A 165 -17.80 3.55 -0.96
C GLU A 165 -18.23 3.73 -2.42
N ALA A 166 -17.69 4.76 -3.07
CA ALA A 166 -17.86 5.04 -4.48
C ALA A 166 -17.44 3.88 -5.40
N CYS A 167 -16.30 3.24 -5.12
CA CYS A 167 -15.84 2.08 -5.87
C CYS A 167 -16.79 0.89 -5.69
N LEU A 168 -17.24 0.66 -4.45
CA LEU A 168 -18.18 -0.44 -4.13
C LEU A 168 -19.55 -0.22 -4.75
N ALA A 169 -20.02 1.03 -4.85
CA ALA A 169 -21.29 1.38 -5.43
C ALA A 169 -21.33 1.23 -6.97
N GLY A 170 -20.18 1.19 -7.65
CA GLY A 170 -20.10 0.95 -9.10
C GLY A 170 -20.70 2.06 -9.99
N GLY A 171 -20.94 3.26 -9.45
CA GLY A 171 -21.67 4.35 -10.13
C GLY A 171 -20.82 5.28 -11.01
N TYR A 172 -19.55 4.96 -11.27
CA TYR A 172 -18.61 5.85 -11.96
C TYR A 172 -18.46 5.51 -13.43
N PRO A 173 -18.33 6.51 -14.32
CA PRO A 173 -18.15 6.26 -15.74
C PRO A 173 -16.84 5.50 -15.96
N VAL A 174 -16.94 4.31 -16.54
CA VAL A 174 -15.78 3.51 -16.94
C VAL A 174 -15.03 4.27 -18.03
N VAL A 175 -13.89 4.86 -17.66
CA VAL A 175 -12.98 5.48 -18.61
C VAL A 175 -11.94 4.46 -19.02
N GLN A 176 -11.64 4.37 -20.32
CA GLN A 176 -10.52 3.57 -20.78
C GLN A 176 -9.21 4.16 -20.25
N VAL A 177 -8.55 3.40 -19.38
CA VAL A 177 -7.24 3.74 -18.85
C VAL A 177 -6.15 3.05 -19.67
N PRO A 178 -4.97 3.68 -19.84
CA PRO A 178 -3.86 3.03 -20.50
C PRO A 178 -3.41 1.76 -19.77
N HIS A 179 -2.77 0.85 -20.50
CA HIS A 179 -2.14 -0.32 -19.89
C HIS A 179 -1.06 0.11 -18.89
N VAL A 180 -0.92 -0.60 -17.76
CA VAL A 180 0.00 -0.23 -16.66
C VAL A 180 1.45 -0.05 -17.14
N ASN A 181 1.90 -0.85 -18.10
CA ASN A 181 3.26 -0.79 -18.66
C ASN A 181 3.46 0.28 -19.75
N ASP A 182 2.41 0.96 -20.21
CA ASP A 182 2.52 2.00 -21.24
C ASP A 182 2.79 3.36 -20.60
N ALA A 183 4.07 3.62 -20.30
CA ALA A 183 4.51 4.85 -19.64
C ALA A 183 4.10 6.11 -20.44
N GLU A 184 4.28 6.10 -21.76
CA GLU A 184 3.97 7.28 -22.59
C GLU A 184 2.47 7.57 -22.65
N ALA A 185 1.63 6.53 -22.73
CA ALA A 185 0.19 6.74 -22.72
C ALA A 185 -0.29 7.27 -21.37
N TRP A 186 0.31 6.83 -20.27
CA TRP A 186 0.05 7.40 -18.94
C TRP A 186 0.50 8.85 -18.84
N ASP A 187 1.68 9.20 -19.34
CA ASP A 187 2.13 10.60 -19.36
C ASP A 187 1.18 11.49 -20.18
N ARG A 188 0.71 11.01 -21.33
CA ARG A 188 -0.34 11.71 -22.12
C ARG A 188 -1.68 11.80 -21.38
N ALA A 189 -2.08 10.75 -20.67
CA ALA A 189 -3.34 10.73 -19.93
C ALA A 189 -3.30 11.68 -18.71
N CYS A 190 -2.16 11.75 -18.01
CA CYS A 190 -1.96 12.54 -16.82
C CYS A 190 -1.69 14.02 -17.13
N PHE A 191 -0.92 14.32 -18.18
CA PHE A 191 -0.41 15.67 -18.48
C PHE A 191 -0.86 16.24 -19.84
N GLY A 192 -1.34 15.41 -20.77
CA GLY A 192 -1.65 15.83 -22.14
C GLY A 192 -2.77 16.88 -22.26
N HIS A 193 -3.69 16.95 -21.29
CA HIS A 193 -4.74 17.97 -21.26
C HIS A 193 -4.22 19.34 -20.79
N ALA A 194 -3.20 19.37 -19.91
CA ALA A 194 -2.58 20.61 -19.45
C ALA A 194 -1.81 21.30 -20.59
N ALA A 195 -1.08 20.52 -21.41
CA ALA A 195 -0.41 21.03 -22.59
C ALA A 195 -1.39 21.65 -23.62
N GLN A 196 -2.61 21.09 -23.74
CA GLN A 196 -3.65 21.64 -24.62
C GLN A 196 -4.36 22.87 -24.03
N ALA A 197 -4.50 22.95 -22.70
CA ALA A 197 -5.11 24.09 -22.01
C ALA A 197 -4.22 25.35 -22.09
N GLU A 198 -2.90 25.20 -21.95
CA GLU A 198 -1.93 26.28 -22.16
C GLU A 198 -1.97 26.82 -23.60
N VAL A 199 -2.07 25.94 -24.60
CA VAL A 199 -2.18 26.33 -26.02
C VAL A 199 -3.51 27.03 -26.35
N ARG A 200 -4.59 26.70 -25.65
CA ARG A 200 -5.91 27.33 -25.85
C ARG A 200 -6.11 28.65 -25.08
N GLY A 201 -5.10 29.10 -24.33
CA GLY A 201 -5.19 30.34 -23.55
C GLY A 201 -6.31 30.33 -22.51
N VAL A 202 -6.78 29.14 -22.10
CA VAL A 202 -7.74 29.02 -21.01
C VAL A 202 -6.93 29.21 -19.72
N PRO A 203 -7.17 30.27 -18.93
CA PRO A 203 -6.47 30.43 -17.67
C PRO A 203 -6.77 29.18 -16.83
N ALA A 204 -5.71 28.44 -16.46
CA ALA A 204 -5.81 27.38 -15.47
C ALA A 204 -6.61 27.95 -14.31
N ALA A 205 -7.78 27.35 -14.01
CA ALA A 205 -8.76 27.92 -13.10
C ALA A 205 -8.03 28.43 -11.85
N ALA A 206 -7.96 29.76 -11.72
CA ALA A 206 -7.32 30.42 -10.60
C ALA A 206 -8.16 30.07 -9.37
N GLY A 207 -7.74 29.03 -8.66
CA GLY A 207 -8.53 28.40 -7.60
C GLY A 207 -8.58 26.87 -7.61
N ALA A 208 -7.87 26.17 -8.49
CA ALA A 208 -7.71 24.72 -8.38
C ALA A 208 -6.91 24.39 -7.10
N GLU A 209 -7.61 24.21 -5.99
CA GLU A 209 -7.05 23.72 -4.73
C GLU A 209 -6.46 22.34 -4.97
N MET A 210 -5.25 22.10 -4.47
CA MET A 210 -4.52 20.85 -4.73
C MET A 210 -5.28 19.61 -4.21
N THR A 211 -6.10 19.79 -3.18
CA THR A 211 -6.91 18.76 -2.54
C THR A 211 -8.21 18.46 -3.29
N GLN A 212 -8.60 19.28 -4.28
CA GLN A 212 -9.79 19.04 -5.08
C GLN A 212 -9.45 18.12 -6.26
N LEU A 213 -10.04 16.92 -6.26
CA LEU A 213 -9.91 15.96 -7.35
C LEU A 213 -10.69 16.48 -8.56
N THR A 214 -9.97 16.87 -9.62
CA THR A 214 -10.64 17.22 -10.88
C THR A 214 -11.44 16.03 -11.41
N PRO A 215 -12.59 16.23 -12.08
CA PRO A 215 -13.39 15.14 -12.61
C PRO A 215 -12.60 14.18 -13.50
N GLY A 216 -11.64 14.70 -14.27
CA GLY A 216 -10.79 13.91 -15.17
C GLY A 216 -9.74 13.05 -14.47
N ILE A 217 -9.27 13.46 -13.28
CA ILE A 217 -8.40 12.63 -12.42
C ILE A 217 -9.26 11.59 -11.71
N CYS A 218 -10.36 12.02 -11.07
CA CYS A 218 -11.26 11.15 -10.33
C CYS A 218 -11.77 9.99 -11.19
N SER A 219 -12.26 10.27 -12.41
CA SER A 219 -12.76 9.21 -13.30
C SER A 219 -11.71 8.15 -13.67
N LYS A 220 -10.43 8.53 -13.74
CA LYS A 220 -9.33 7.60 -14.06
C LYS A 220 -8.94 6.80 -12.84
N ILE A 221 -8.78 7.47 -11.71
CA ILE A 221 -8.34 6.89 -10.44
C ILE A 221 -9.36 5.87 -9.89
N MET A 222 -10.64 6.09 -10.20
CA MET A 222 -11.75 5.17 -9.88
C MET A 222 -11.81 3.94 -10.79
N ALA A 223 -11.19 4.00 -11.97
CA ALA A 223 -11.10 2.88 -12.91
C ALA A 223 -9.85 2.01 -12.68
N LEU A 224 -9.01 2.36 -11.70
CA LEU A 224 -7.79 1.62 -11.37
C LEU A 224 -8.02 0.69 -10.19
N GLU A 225 -7.52 -0.54 -10.33
CA GLU A 225 -7.35 -1.47 -9.23
C GLU A 225 -6.05 -1.15 -8.46
N GLN A 226 -5.88 -1.76 -7.29
CA GLN A 226 -4.73 -1.47 -6.42
C GLN A 226 -3.35 -1.62 -7.08
N PRO A 227 -3.08 -2.67 -7.88
CA PRO A 227 -1.77 -2.81 -8.54
C PRO A 227 -1.45 -1.63 -9.46
N GLU A 228 -2.44 -1.10 -10.18
CA GLU A 228 -2.29 0.05 -11.07
C GLU A 228 -2.15 1.36 -10.29
N VAL A 229 -2.92 1.54 -9.21
CA VAL A 229 -2.78 2.71 -8.30
C VAL A 229 -1.36 2.76 -7.73
N ILE A 230 -0.86 1.62 -7.23
CA ILE A 230 0.50 1.50 -6.69
C ILE A 230 1.53 1.78 -7.78
N SER A 231 1.43 1.11 -8.93
CA SER A 231 2.38 1.28 -10.04
C SER A 231 2.46 2.73 -10.53
N LEU A 232 1.31 3.39 -10.64
CA LEU A 232 1.24 4.78 -11.08
C LEU A 232 1.76 5.74 -10.01
N PHE A 233 1.48 5.49 -8.72
CA PHE A 233 2.03 6.28 -7.61
C PHE A 233 3.56 6.19 -7.57
N LEU A 234 4.11 4.98 -7.67
CA LEU A 234 5.56 4.75 -7.71
C LEU A 234 6.20 5.48 -8.89
N ARG A 235 5.61 5.38 -10.09
CA ARG A 235 6.07 6.13 -11.27
C ARG A 235 6.07 7.64 -11.03
N HIS A 236 4.99 8.21 -10.50
CA HIS A 236 4.93 9.65 -10.24
C HIS A 236 5.96 10.10 -9.21
N SER A 237 6.23 9.28 -8.18
CA SER A 237 7.25 9.55 -7.17
C SER A 237 8.66 9.53 -7.76
N GLN A 238 8.99 8.53 -8.57
CA GLN A 238 10.29 8.43 -9.25
C GLN A 238 10.50 9.57 -10.23
N GLN A 239 9.51 9.87 -11.08
CA GLN A 239 9.59 10.97 -12.03
C GLN A 239 9.73 12.33 -11.34
N LEU A 240 9.14 12.52 -10.15
CA LEU A 240 9.31 13.75 -9.37
C LEU A 240 10.79 13.95 -9.00
N GLU A 241 11.46 12.90 -8.53
CA GLU A 241 12.88 12.95 -8.16
C GLU A 241 13.80 13.13 -9.37
N GLU A 242 13.52 12.43 -10.48
CA GLU A 242 14.38 12.44 -11.67
C GLU A 242 14.21 13.69 -12.54
N HIS A 243 12.97 14.15 -12.76
CA HIS A 243 12.67 15.16 -13.77
C HIS A 243 12.34 16.54 -13.16
N CYS A 244 12.06 16.62 -11.86
CA CYS A 244 11.65 17.85 -11.20
C CYS A 244 12.41 18.08 -9.88
N PRO A 245 13.76 18.01 -9.82
CA PRO A 245 14.52 18.02 -8.57
C PRO A 245 14.37 19.29 -7.71
N ASP A 246 14.00 20.41 -8.34
CA ASP A 246 13.86 21.73 -7.73
C ASP A 246 12.45 22.34 -7.91
N SER A 247 11.44 21.53 -8.25
CA SER A 247 10.07 22.04 -8.43
C SER A 247 9.00 20.98 -8.16
N LEU A 248 7.79 21.41 -7.78
CA LEU A 248 6.62 20.54 -7.67
C LEU A 248 5.49 21.06 -8.54
N PRO A 249 5.33 20.56 -9.78
CA PRO A 249 4.23 20.93 -10.66
C PRO A 249 2.87 20.61 -10.03
N LEU A 250 1.92 21.55 -10.12
CA LEU A 250 0.59 21.42 -9.48
C LEU A 250 -0.12 20.12 -9.91
N LEU A 251 -0.12 19.82 -11.20
CA LEU A 251 -0.81 18.63 -11.72
C LEU A 251 -0.18 17.34 -11.22
N ARG A 252 1.15 17.28 -11.09
CA ARG A 252 1.85 16.13 -10.50
C ARG A 252 1.50 15.98 -9.02
N ALA A 253 1.41 17.08 -8.28
CA ALA A 253 1.00 17.07 -6.89
C ALA A 253 -0.45 16.60 -6.70
N GLN A 254 -1.37 17.02 -7.58
CA GLN A 254 -2.75 16.54 -7.62
C GLN A 254 -2.83 15.04 -7.90
N TRP A 255 -2.04 14.52 -8.84
CA TRP A 255 -1.97 13.08 -9.12
C TRP A 255 -1.43 12.30 -7.92
N LEU A 256 -0.33 12.75 -7.30
CA LEU A 256 0.21 12.10 -6.10
C LEU A 256 -0.80 12.07 -4.95
N PHE A 257 -1.50 13.18 -4.71
CA PHE A 257 -2.56 13.28 -3.71
C PHE A 257 -3.74 12.34 -4.03
N ALA A 258 -4.22 12.34 -5.27
CA ALA A 258 -5.33 11.51 -5.72
C ALA A 258 -5.03 10.01 -5.63
N LEU A 259 -3.84 9.61 -6.07
CA LEU A 259 -3.39 8.22 -5.99
C LEU A 259 -3.20 7.80 -4.55
N ALA A 260 -2.63 8.67 -3.71
CA ALA A 260 -2.52 8.42 -2.29
C ALA A 260 -3.87 8.27 -1.59
N ALA A 261 -4.91 8.97 -2.04
CA ALA A 261 -6.28 8.77 -1.55
C ALA A 261 -6.85 7.38 -1.95
N ARG A 262 -6.31 6.70 -2.96
CA ARG A 262 -6.72 5.35 -3.37
C ARG A 262 -5.84 4.22 -2.80
N LEU A 263 -4.63 4.52 -2.32
CA LEU A 263 -3.71 3.53 -1.74
C LEU A 263 -4.32 2.84 -0.51
N GLU A 264 -4.44 1.52 -0.49
CA GLU A 264 -4.93 0.79 0.68
C GLU A 264 -3.92 0.71 1.84
N LYS A 265 -4.44 0.50 3.06
CA LYS A 265 -3.66 0.19 4.27
C LYS A 265 -3.87 -1.31 4.60
N PRO A 266 -2.84 -2.05 5.06
CA PRO A 266 -1.48 -1.59 5.39
C PRO A 266 -0.62 -1.26 4.15
N CYS A 267 0.24 -0.25 4.29
CA CYS A 267 1.07 0.24 3.20
C CYS A 267 2.17 -0.78 2.83
N HIS A 268 2.29 -1.13 1.53
CA HIS A 268 3.37 -1.98 1.04
C HIS A 268 4.75 -1.30 1.26
N PRO A 269 5.82 -2.04 1.61
CA PRO A 269 7.14 -1.44 1.89
C PRO A 269 7.69 -0.55 0.78
N GLU A 270 7.42 -0.90 -0.47
CA GLU A 270 7.82 -0.10 -1.63
C GLU A 270 7.08 1.24 -1.72
N VAL A 271 5.77 1.24 -1.44
CA VAL A 271 4.96 2.47 -1.38
C VAL A 271 5.39 3.34 -0.21
N ALA A 272 5.70 2.73 0.95
CA ALA A 272 6.27 3.45 2.09
C ALA A 272 7.62 4.10 1.74
N ALA A 273 8.47 3.41 0.97
CA ALA A 273 9.72 3.98 0.46
C ALA A 273 9.48 5.18 -0.46
N ALA A 274 8.53 5.07 -1.39
CA ALA A 274 8.12 6.16 -2.28
C ALA A 274 7.52 7.36 -1.52
N LEU A 275 6.67 7.12 -0.51
CA LEU A 275 6.12 8.17 0.34
C LEU A 275 7.22 8.93 1.10
N ARG A 276 8.22 8.22 1.63
CA ARG A 276 9.39 8.84 2.26
C ARG A 276 10.24 9.64 1.27
N ALA A 277 10.37 9.17 0.04
CA ALA A 277 11.01 9.90 -1.06
C ALA A 277 10.29 11.22 -1.36
N VAL A 278 8.97 11.16 -1.59
CA VAL A 278 8.11 12.36 -1.79
C VAL A 278 8.20 13.31 -0.60
N LEU A 279 8.15 12.79 0.63
CA LEU A 279 8.26 13.61 1.85
C LEU A 279 9.60 14.35 1.91
N ARG A 280 10.73 13.64 1.73
CA ARG A 280 12.06 14.26 1.72
C ARG A 280 12.19 15.31 0.63
N HIS A 281 11.70 15.02 -0.57
CA HIS A 281 11.70 15.96 -1.68
C HIS A 281 10.90 17.22 -1.34
N CYS A 282 9.69 17.07 -0.78
CA CYS A 282 8.86 18.21 -0.39
C CYS A 282 9.49 19.03 0.75
N CYS A 283 10.12 18.38 1.74
CA CYS A 283 10.84 19.07 2.81
C CYS A 283 12.05 19.85 2.27
N LYS A 284 12.82 19.27 1.33
CA LYS A 284 13.92 19.96 0.64
C LYS A 284 13.42 21.24 -0.04
N LEU A 285 12.32 21.16 -0.79
CA LEU A 285 11.72 22.32 -1.44
C LEU A 285 11.17 23.33 -0.42
N ARG A 286 10.57 22.87 0.68
CA ARG A 286 10.04 23.76 1.73
C ARG A 286 11.15 24.56 2.41
N GLY A 287 12.33 23.96 2.60
CA GLY A 287 13.49 24.63 3.19
C GLY A 287 14.04 25.79 2.36
N VAL A 288 13.76 25.85 1.06
CA VAL A 288 14.19 26.96 0.17
C VAL A 288 13.12 28.01 -0.06
N VAL A 289 11.87 27.79 0.39
CA VAL A 289 10.80 28.79 0.29
C VAL A 289 11.14 29.98 1.18
N SER A 290 11.10 31.19 0.61
CA SER A 290 11.51 32.42 1.29
C SER A 290 10.35 33.20 1.91
N GLN A 291 9.10 32.97 1.47
CA GLN A 291 7.95 33.76 1.87
C GLN A 291 6.72 32.88 2.17
N ALA A 292 5.95 33.26 3.18
CA ALA A 292 4.73 32.55 3.57
C ALA A 292 3.61 32.59 2.52
N GLY A 293 3.64 33.57 1.60
CA GLY A 293 2.67 33.71 0.52
C GLY A 293 2.98 32.90 -0.74
N ASP A 294 4.02 32.08 -0.74
CA ASP A 294 4.39 31.28 -1.90
C ASP A 294 3.30 30.22 -2.20
N PRO A 295 2.71 30.19 -3.41
CA PRO A 295 1.68 29.20 -3.78
C PRO A 295 2.19 27.75 -3.78
N LEU A 296 3.50 27.53 -3.75
CA LEU A 296 4.11 26.22 -3.58
C LEU A 296 3.96 25.69 -2.16
N LEU A 297 4.00 26.57 -1.14
CA LEU A 297 4.06 26.18 0.26
C LEU A 297 2.84 25.33 0.72
N PRO A 298 1.59 25.69 0.40
CA PRO A 298 0.44 24.84 0.73
C PRO A 298 0.51 23.46 0.08
N ARG A 299 1.05 23.38 -1.15
CA ARG A 299 1.19 22.12 -1.89
C ARG A 299 2.19 21.18 -1.21
N LEU A 300 3.33 21.73 -0.80
CA LEU A 300 4.34 20.99 -0.06
C LEU A 300 3.78 20.48 1.27
N ASN A 301 3.11 21.34 2.04
CA ASN A 301 2.59 20.98 3.35
C ASN A 301 1.52 19.89 3.30
N VAL A 302 0.64 19.89 2.29
CA VAL A 302 -0.33 18.81 2.09
C VAL A 302 0.36 17.47 1.82
N LEU A 303 1.34 17.40 0.90
CA LEU A 303 2.03 16.14 0.61
C LEU A 303 2.89 15.66 1.79
N ILE A 304 3.52 16.59 2.52
CA ILE A 304 4.30 16.29 3.73
C ILE A 304 3.40 15.70 4.81
N VAL A 305 2.23 16.30 5.08
CA VAL A 305 1.32 15.81 6.11
C VAL A 305 0.64 14.51 5.69
N MET A 306 0.29 14.38 4.42
CA MET A 306 -0.23 13.12 3.87
C MET A 306 0.78 11.98 4.08
N ALA A 307 2.04 12.13 3.64
CA ALA A 307 3.05 11.09 3.81
C ALA A 307 3.45 10.90 5.28
N GLY A 308 3.71 11.99 6.00
CA GLY A 308 4.28 11.99 7.35
C GLY A 308 3.26 11.63 8.43
N ALA A 309 2.12 12.32 8.48
CA ALA A 309 1.11 12.12 9.51
C ALA A 309 0.16 10.97 9.16
N TYR A 310 -0.47 10.98 7.97
CA TYR A 310 -1.49 9.98 7.63
C TYR A 310 -0.91 8.58 7.34
N PHE A 311 0.20 8.51 6.60
CA PHE A 311 0.89 7.25 6.31
C PHE A 311 2.03 6.94 7.30
N ALA A 312 2.20 7.74 8.37
CA ALA A 312 3.20 7.52 9.41
C ALA A 312 4.66 7.38 8.90
N GLN A 313 5.04 8.18 7.90
CA GLN A 313 6.39 8.16 7.31
C GLN A 313 7.34 9.20 7.91
N ASP A 314 6.91 9.92 8.94
CA ASP A 314 7.71 10.90 9.68
C ASP A 314 7.45 10.76 11.19
N GLU A 315 8.53 10.73 11.97
CA GLU A 315 8.46 10.45 13.41
C GLU A 315 7.83 11.59 14.21
N GLU A 316 7.97 12.85 13.77
CA GLU A 316 7.41 14.00 14.48
C GLU A 316 5.92 14.16 14.16
N LEU A 317 5.57 14.16 12.86
CA LEU A 317 4.22 14.38 12.38
C LEU A 317 3.26 13.24 12.77
N CYS A 318 3.75 12.00 12.85
CA CYS A 318 2.89 10.89 13.27
C CYS A 318 2.44 11.04 14.74
N THR A 319 3.21 11.70 15.61
CA THR A 319 2.79 11.98 17.01
C THR A 319 1.61 12.94 17.10
N PHE A 320 1.24 13.60 15.99
CA PHE A 320 0.11 14.51 15.99
C PHE A 320 -1.21 13.77 15.90
N VAL A 321 -1.21 12.54 15.39
CA VAL A 321 -2.41 11.75 15.10
C VAL A 321 -2.36 10.46 15.90
N ASP A 322 -3.44 10.12 16.59
CA ASP A 322 -3.53 8.85 17.30
C ASP A 322 -3.74 7.70 16.30
N SER A 323 -2.94 6.63 16.41
CA SER A 323 -2.96 5.50 15.47
C SER A 323 -4.28 4.74 15.43
N VAL A 324 -5.12 4.92 16.45
CA VAL A 324 -6.44 4.27 16.58
C VAL A 324 -7.48 4.90 15.65
N ASP A 325 -7.28 6.16 15.23
CA ASP A 325 -8.25 6.92 14.45
C ASP A 325 -8.06 6.76 12.93
N LEU A 326 -6.95 6.17 12.49
CA LEU A 326 -6.58 6.06 11.08
C LEU A 326 -6.99 4.71 10.48
N ILE A 327 -8.18 4.67 9.86
CA ILE A 327 -8.70 3.54 9.05
C ILE A 327 -8.27 3.70 7.60
#